data_AF-A0A2N2ZUA0-F1
#
_entry.id   AF-A0A2N2ZUA0-F1
#
_cell.length_a   1.000
_cell.length_b   1.000
_cell.length_c   1.000
_cell.angle_alpha   90.00
_cell.angle_beta   90.00
_cell.angle_gamma   90.00
#
_symmetry.space_group_name_H-M   'P 1'
#
loop_
_entity.id
_entity.type
_entity.pdbx_description
1 polymer ?
#
loop_
_entity_poly.entity_id
_entity_poly.type
_entity_poly.pdbx_seq_one_letter_code
_entity_poly.pdbx_strand_id
1 'polypeptide(L)' 'NTGTPVPGGFEYEQINYLVNKLVESKKQIIGFDLNEVGNNEWDANVGARILFKLCNALKKSQEITKVKRKMQEV' A
#
# COMPACT_ATOMS: atom_id res chain seq x y z
N ASN A 1 -3.84 0.94 16.32
CA ASN A 1 -5.07 1.64 16.77
C ASN A 1 -4.96 3.12 16.42
N THR A 2 -6.08 3.82 16.21
CA THR A 2 -6.14 5.26 15.83
C THR A 2 -6.88 6.06 16.91
N GLY A 3 -6.80 7.39 16.88
CA GLY A 3 -7.59 8.28 17.75
C GLY A 3 -9.11 8.15 17.57
N THR A 4 -9.59 7.61 16.45
CA THR A 4 -11.03 7.46 16.16
C THR A 4 -11.36 6.05 15.65
N PRO A 5 -11.43 5.03 16.53
CA PRO A 5 -11.73 3.67 16.11
C PRO A 5 -13.20 3.53 15.68
N VAL A 6 -13.42 2.91 14.52
CA VAL A 6 -14.76 2.61 13.99
C VAL A 6 -14.93 1.08 13.89
N PRO A 7 -16.01 0.50 14.45
CA PRO A 7 -16.29 -0.93 14.33
C PRO A 7 -16.53 -1.37 12.88
N GLY A 8 -16.16 -2.61 12.56
CA GLY A 8 -16.40 -3.19 11.22
C GLY A 8 -15.45 -2.68 10.14
N GLY A 9 -14.28 -2.17 10.53
CA GLY A 9 -13.22 -1.80 9.60
C GLY A 9 -12.61 -3.01 8.88
N PHE A 10 -11.73 -2.72 7.92
CA PHE A 10 -11.00 -3.76 7.20
C PHE A 10 -9.96 -4.45 8.07
N GLU A 11 -9.86 -5.76 7.91
CA GLU A 11 -8.71 -6.53 8.35
C GLU A 11 -7.49 -6.22 7.47
N TYR A 12 -6.30 -6.41 8.03
CA TYR A 12 -5.04 -6.12 7.34
C TYR A 12 -4.91 -6.87 6.01
N GLU A 13 -5.30 -8.14 5.98
CA GLU A 13 -5.25 -8.99 4.79
C GLU A 13 -6.14 -8.45 3.67
N GLN A 14 -7.29 -7.87 4.03
CA GLN A 14 -8.23 -7.28 3.07
C GLN A 14 -7.64 -6.02 2.43
N ILE A 15 -7.03 -5.14 3.23
CA ILE A 15 -6.30 -3.97 2.71
C ILE A 15 -5.13 -4.39 1.81
N ASN A 16 -4.34 -5.36 2.25
CA ASN A 16 -3.21 -5.87 1.48
C ASN A 16 -3.67 -6.49 0.15
N TYR A 17 -4.81 -7.19 0.13
CA TYR A 17 -5.42 -7.68 -1.10
C TYR A 17 -5.80 -6.54 -2.06
N LEU A 18 -6.46 -5.50 -1.57
CA LEU A 18 -6.85 -4.34 -2.39
C LEU A 18 -5.63 -3.60 -2.97
N VAL A 19 -4.57 -3.39 -2.18
CA VAL A 19 -3.32 -2.79 -2.65
C VAL A 19 -2.68 -3.63 -3.75
N ASN A 20 -2.64 -4.96 -3.59
CA ASN A 20 -2.13 -5.85 -4.63
C ASN A 20 -2.99 -5.80 -5.90
N LYS A 21 -4.31 -5.78 -5.77
CA LYS A 21 -5.22 -5.62 -6.92
C LYS A 21 -5.01 -4.30 -7.65
N LEU A 22 -4.72 -3.22 -6.93
CA LEU A 22 -4.37 -1.93 -7.54
C LEU A 22 -3.10 -2.04 -8.39
N VAL A 23 -2.04 -2.67 -7.88
CA VAL A 23 -0.80 -2.92 -8.64
C VAL A 23 -1.06 -3.82 -9.85
N GLU A 24 -1.83 -4.90 -9.69
CA GLU A 24 -2.20 -5.84 -10.77
C GLU A 24 -3.02 -5.18 -11.88
N SER A 25 -3.79 -4.13 -11.55
CA SER A 25 -4.54 -3.34 -12.53
C SER A 25 -3.64 -2.50 -13.47
N LYS A 26 -2.31 -2.62 -13.35
CA LYS A 26 -1.29 -1.92 -14.14
C LYS A 26 -1.39 -0.39 -14.04
N LYS A 27 -1.99 0.10 -12.97
CA LYS A 27 -1.98 1.53 -12.61
C LYS A 27 -0.66 1.86 -11.94
N GLN A 28 -0.12 3.03 -12.27
CA GLN A 28 1.08 3.54 -11.60
C GLN A 28 0.65 4.19 -10.28
N ILE A 29 1.17 3.70 -9.16
CA ILE A 29 1.05 4.38 -7.88
C ILE A 29 2.12 5.49 -7.86
N ILE A 30 1.72 6.73 -7.54
CA ILE A 30 2.63 7.89 -7.51
C ILE A 30 3.09 8.26 -6.09
N GLY A 31 2.37 7.79 -5.08
CA GLY A 31 2.65 8.02 -3.67
C GLY A 31 1.58 7.36 -2.79
N PHE A 32 1.81 7.39 -1.48
CA PHE A 32 0.85 6.95 -0.48
C PHE A 32 1.11 7.73 0.83
N ASP A 33 0.13 7.71 1.72
CA ASP A 33 0.26 8.19 3.09
C ASP A 33 -0.19 7.08 4.05
N LEU A 34 0.44 7.02 5.23
CA LEU A 34 0.05 6.13 6.32
C LEU A 34 -0.13 6.99 7.57
N ASN A 35 -1.33 7.54 7.71
CA ASN A 35 -1.70 8.39 8.83
C ASN A 35 -2.35 7.59 9.98
N GLU A 36 -2.56 8.28 11.10
CA GLU A 36 -3.33 7.77 12.24
C GLU A 36 -2.79 6.45 12.85
N VAL A 37 -1.46 6.24 12.74
CA VAL A 37 -0.78 5.15 13.44
C VAL A 37 -0.74 5.48 14.94
N GLY A 38 -1.26 4.57 15.75
CA GLY A 38 -1.32 4.73 17.20
C GLY A 38 0.04 4.87 17.86
N ASN A 39 0.04 5.45 19.05
CA ASN A 39 1.26 5.90 19.73
C ASN A 39 1.89 4.85 20.67
N ASN A 40 1.45 3.59 20.61
CA ASN A 40 2.09 2.52 21.39
C ASN A 40 3.09 1.73 20.51
N GLU A 41 4.00 1.01 21.15
CA GLU A 41 5.08 0.28 20.47
C GLU A 41 4.55 -0.76 19.47
N TRP A 42 3.46 -1.43 19.82
CA TRP A 42 2.83 -2.41 18.94
C TRP A 42 2.30 -1.77 17.66
N ASP A 43 1.58 -0.66 17.79
CA ASP A 43 1.03 0.10 16.68
C ASP A 43 2.14 0.66 15.79
N ALA A 44 3.24 1.14 16.38
CA ALA A 44 4.42 1.58 15.64
C ALA A 44 5.06 0.44 14.83
N ASN A 45 5.21 -0.75 15.41
CA ASN A 45 5.75 -1.92 14.71
C ASN A 45 4.84 -2.39 13.57
N VAL A 46 3.53 -2.48 13.83
CA VAL A 46 2.53 -2.82 12.80
C VAL A 46 2.53 -1.77 11.69
N GLY A 47 2.54 -0.48 12.04
CA GLY A 47 2.62 0.64 11.10
C GLY A 47 3.87 0.58 10.23
N ALA A 48 5.05 0.30 10.81
CA ALA A 48 6.29 0.15 10.07
C ALA A 48 6.24 -1.01 9.04
N ARG A 49 5.59 -2.12 9.40
CA ARG A 49 5.39 -3.26 8.48
C ARG A 49 4.44 -2.92 7.34
N ILE A 50 3.36 -2.19 7.63
CA ILE A 50 2.42 -1.71 6.62
C ILE A 50 3.13 -0.73 5.67
N LEU A 51 3.87 0.23 6.22
CA LEU A 51 4.66 1.22 5.48
C LEU A 51 5.63 0.53 4.51
N PHE A 52 6.36 -0.49 4.98
CA PHE A 52 7.27 -1.26 4.13
C PHE A 52 6.54 -1.94 2.95
N LYS A 53 5.36 -2.51 3.19
CA LYS A 53 4.55 -3.10 2.11
C LYS A 53 4.05 -2.06 1.11
N LEU A 54 3.65 -0.87 1.58
CA LEU A 54 3.26 0.24 0.71
C LEU A 54 4.43 0.71 -0.18
N CYS A 55 5.64 0.83 0.38
CA CYS A 55 6.86 1.10 -0.40
C CYS A 55 7.09 0.05 -1.50
N ASN A 56 6.93 -1.23 -1.16
CA ASN A 56 7.09 -2.32 -2.12
C ASN A 56 6.03 -2.26 -3.24
N ALA A 57 4.78 -1.99 -2.89
CA ALA A 57 3.69 -1.83 -3.85
C ALA A 57 3.93 -0.64 -4.80
N LEU A 58 4.36 0.50 -4.25
CA LEU A 58 4.74 1.69 -5.01
C LEU A 58 5.81 1.34 -6.05
N LYS A 59 6.94 0.78 -5.60
CA LYS A 59 8.05 0.42 -6.49
C LYS A 59 7.62 -0.60 -7.56
N LYS A 60 6.89 -1.65 -7.16
CA LYS A 60 6.40 -2.69 -8.08
C LYS A 60 5.50 -2.11 -9.16
N SER A 61 4.57 -1.21 -8.80
CA SER A 61 3.67 -0.57 -9.77
C SER A 61 4.43 0.24 -10.83
N GLN A 62 5.46 0.98 -10.42
CA GLN A 62 6.26 1.80 -11.32
C GLN A 62 7.07 0.95 -12.30
N GLU A 63 7.64 -0.17 -11.85
CA GLU A 63 8.37 -1.09 -12.74
C GLU A 63 7.44 -1.74 -13.77
N ILE A 64 6.23 -2.17 -13.37
CA ILE A 64 5.23 -2.73 -14.29
C ILE A 64 4.82 -1.70 -15.36
N THR A 65 4.55 -0.45 -14.95
CA THR A 65 4.16 0.60 -15.91
C THR A 65 5.29 0.97 -16.84
N LYS A 66 6.55 1.03 -16.37
CA LYS A 66 7.72 1.27 -17.23
C LYS A 66 7.85 0.21 -18.32
N VAL A 67 7.74 -1.08 -17.96
CA VAL A 67 7.78 -2.18 -18.93
C VAL A 67 6.66 -2.05 -19.96
N LYS A 68 5.43 -1.72 -19.53
CA LYS A 68 4.30 -1.51 -20.44
C LYS A 68 4.57 -0.38 -21.44
N ARG A 69 5.10 0.77 -20.99
CA ARG A 69 5.45 1.90 -21.87
C ARG A 69 6.51 1.49 -22.89
N LYS A 70 7.59 0.84 -22.44
CA LYS A 70 8.66 0.36 -23.32
C LYS A 70 8.13 -0.60 -24.40
N MET A 71 7.20 -1.49 -24.07
CA MET A 71 6.59 -2.40 -25.04
C MET A 71 5.65 -1.72 -26.05
N GLN A 72 5.14 -0.52 -25.75
CA GLN A 72 4.30 0.26 -26.66
C GLN A 72 5.13 1.10 -27.64
N GLU A 73 6.44 1.25 -27.37
CA GLU A 73 7.38 2.01 -28.19
C GLU A 73 8.13 1.14 -29.22
N VAL A 74 7.96 -0.19 -29.19
CA VAL A 74 8.51 -1.18 -30.15
C VAL A 74 7.41 -1.68 -31.07
#